data_AF-A0A1F3P9U5-F1
#
_entry.id   AF-A0A1F3P9U5-F1
#
_cell.length_a   1.000
_cell.length_b   1.000
_cell.length_c   1.000
_cell.angle_alpha   90.00
_cell.angle_beta   90.00
_cell.angle_gamma   90.00
#
_symmetry.space_group_name_H-M   'P 1'
#
loop_
_entity.id
_entity.type
_entity.pdbx_description
1 polymer ?
#
loop_
_entity_poly.entity_id
_entity_poly.type
_entity_poly.pdbx_seq_one_letter_code
_entity_poly.pdbx_strand_id
1 'polypeptide(L)' 'MFKKQAGATKFNEEQMLWLRMIKDYVINSFHIEKEDFDLNPFNAQGGLGKMWQLFGEKTEEIINELNEALAA' A
#
# COMPACT_ATOMS: atom_id res chain seq x y z
N MET A 1 10.85 -7.80 -2.81
CA MET A 1 9.73 -7.11 -2.15
C MET A 1 8.42 -7.90 -2.07
N PHE A 2 8.45 -9.24 -2.12
CA PHE A 2 7.32 -10.13 -1.78
C PHE A 2 7.81 -11.49 -1.25
N LYS A 3 9.02 -11.54 -0.65
CA LYS A 3 9.68 -12.81 -0.30
C LYS A 3 9.00 -13.58 0.85
N LYS A 4 8.00 -13.00 1.52
CA LYS A 4 7.15 -13.67 2.52
C LYS A 4 5.86 -14.30 1.94
N GLN A 5 5.60 -14.23 0.63
CA GLN A 5 4.45 -14.92 0.03
C GLN A 5 4.69 -16.43 -0.21
N ALA A 6 5.78 -17.00 0.31
CA ALA A 6 6.02 -18.44 0.26
C ALA A 6 5.20 -19.25 1.30
N GLY A 7 4.44 -18.59 2.19
CA GLY A 7 3.57 -19.33 3.11
C GLY A 7 2.61 -18.45 3.91
N ALA A 8 1.31 -18.72 3.71
CA ALA A 8 0.22 -18.54 4.68
C ALA A 8 -0.64 -17.25 4.70
N THR A 9 -0.54 -16.28 3.78
CA THR A 9 -1.70 -15.41 3.52
C THR A 9 -1.68 -14.84 2.11
N LYS A 10 -2.59 -15.29 1.24
CA LYS A 10 -2.86 -14.63 -0.04
C LYS A 10 -3.69 -13.38 0.27
N PHE A 11 -3.21 -12.21 -0.11
CA PHE A 11 -4.04 -11.01 -0.14
C PHE A 11 -5.28 -11.29 -0.99
N ASN A 12 -6.44 -10.81 -0.56
CA ASN A 12 -7.65 -10.86 -1.37
C ASN A 12 -7.55 -9.89 -2.57
N GLU A 13 -8.52 -9.95 -3.48
CA GLU A 13 -8.50 -9.13 -4.70
C GLU A 13 -8.44 -7.63 -4.40
N GLU A 14 -9.14 -7.18 -3.37
CA GLU A 14 -9.20 -5.77 -2.98
C GLU A 14 -7.87 -5.28 -2.38
N GLN A 15 -7.27 -6.06 -1.50
CA GLN A 15 -5.92 -5.81 -0.98
C GLN A 15 -4.88 -5.79 -2.12
N MET A 16 -4.98 -6.70 -3.09
CA MET A 16 -4.08 -6.72 -4.25
C MET A 16 -4.27 -5.51 -5.16
N LEU A 17 -5.51 -5.05 -5.36
CA LEU A 17 -5.81 -3.83 -6.10
C LEU A 17 -5.16 -2.62 -5.42
N TRP A 18 -5.30 -2.52 -4.09
CA TRP A 18 -4.68 -1.46 -3.30
C TRP A 18 -3.16 -1.46 -3.39
N LEU A 19 -2.51 -2.61 -3.25
CA LEU A 19 -1.05 -2.72 -3.40
C LEU A 19 -0.58 -2.28 -4.79
N ARG A 20 -1.35 -2.54 -5.86
CA ARG A 20 -1.04 -2.06 -7.20
C ARG A 20 -1.15 -0.54 -7.31
N MET A 21 -2.23 0.05 -6.80
CA MET A 21 -2.39 1.51 -6.79
C MET A 21 -1.26 2.21 -6.04
N ILE A 22 -0.90 1.69 -4.86
CA ILE A 22 0.20 2.24 -4.07
C ILE A 22 1.51 2.13 -4.85
N LYS A 23 1.82 0.94 -5.39
CA LYS A 23 3.01 0.75 -6.22
C LYS A 23 3.08 1.74 -7.38
N ASP A 24 1.99 1.93 -8.12
CA ASP A 24 1.94 2.84 -9.26
C ASP A 24 2.12 4.31 -8.83
N TYR A 25 1.54 4.70 -7.69
CA TYR A 25 1.77 6.03 -7.11
C TYR A 25 3.27 6.22 -6.77
N VAL A 26 3.85 5.29 -6.02
CA VAL A 26 5.23 5.46 -5.53
C VAL A 26 6.26 5.40 -6.65
N ILE A 27 6.01 4.67 -7.75
CA ILE A 27 6.86 4.74 -8.96
C ILE A 27 6.91 6.16 -9.54
N ASN A 28 5.83 6.94 -9.41
CA ASN A 28 5.74 8.30 -9.94
C ASN A 28 6.18 9.38 -8.93
N SER A 29 5.92 9.17 -7.63
CA SER A 29 6.18 10.15 -6.55
C SER A 29 7.45 9.86 -5.73
N PHE A 30 8.11 8.72 -5.96
CA PHE A 30 9.28 8.19 -5.24
C PHE A 30 9.08 7.83 -3.76
N HIS A 31 8.00 8.27 -3.13
CA HIS A 31 7.62 7.95 -1.75
C HIS A 31 6.10 8.08 -1.59
N ILE A 32 5.58 7.49 -0.51
CA ILE A 32 4.19 7.67 -0.08
C ILE A 32 4.14 7.94 1.43
N GLU A 33 3.39 8.97 1.81
CA GLU A 33 3.07 9.32 3.20
C GLU A 33 1.57 9.08 3.48
N LYS A 34 1.14 9.22 4.73
CA LYS A 34 -0.27 8.95 5.10
C LYS A 34 -1.23 9.96 4.47
N GLU A 35 -0.77 11.19 4.33
CA GLU A 35 -1.46 12.33 3.76
C GLU A 35 -1.71 12.14 2.25
N ASP A 36 -0.87 11.37 1.57
CA ASP A 36 -1.07 11.05 0.15
C ASP A 36 -2.33 10.22 -0.09
N PHE A 37 -2.82 9.48 0.92
CA PHE A 37 -4.08 8.75 0.80
C PHE A 37 -5.32 9.66 0.73
N ASP A 38 -5.17 10.96 0.99
CA ASP A 38 -6.21 11.97 0.77
C ASP A 38 -6.24 12.48 -0.69
N LEU A 39 -5.30 12.03 -1.53
CA LEU A 39 -5.22 12.36 -2.95
C LEU A 39 -5.85 11.27 -3.83
N ASN A 40 -6.14 11.62 -5.09
CA ASN A 40 -6.56 10.63 -6.08
C ASN A 40 -5.40 9.69 -6.45
N PRO A 41 -5.65 8.39 -6.67
CA PRO A 41 -6.96 7.72 -6.66
C PRO A 41 -7.40 7.20 -5.29
N PHE A 42 -6.60 7.35 -4.23
CA PHE A 42 -6.85 6.72 -2.93
C PHE A 42 -8.10 7.26 -2.25
N ASN A 43 -8.29 8.58 -2.23
CA ASN A 43 -9.45 9.21 -1.60
C ASN A 43 -10.78 8.74 -2.20
N ALA A 44 -10.83 8.51 -3.51
CA ALA A 44 -11.99 7.97 -4.22
C ALA A 44 -12.28 6.51 -3.84
N GLN A 45 -11.29 5.81 -3.30
CA GLN A 45 -11.41 4.42 -2.82
C GLN A 45 -11.57 4.35 -1.29
N GLY A 46 -11.74 5.49 -0.60
CA GLY A 46 -11.92 5.57 0.86
C GLY A 46 -10.65 5.92 1.65
N GLY A 47 -9.57 6.28 0.96
CA GLY A 47 -8.35 6.90 1.52
C GLY A 47 -7.69 6.08 2.62
N LEU A 48 -7.06 6.77 3.57
CA LEU A 48 -6.34 6.11 4.67
C LEU A 48 -7.24 5.18 5.49
N GLY A 49 -8.54 5.52 5.62
CA GLY A 49 -9.52 4.67 6.29
C GLY A 49 -9.67 3.30 5.61
N LYS A 50 -9.71 3.26 4.27
CA LYS A 50 -9.77 2.00 3.52
C LYS A 50 -8.47 1.21 3.63
N MET A 51 -7.32 1.87 3.63
CA MET A 51 -6.02 1.22 3.91
C MET A 51 -6.06 0.49 5.27
N TRP A 52 -6.53 1.16 6.32
CA TRP A 52 -6.70 0.55 7.64
C TRP A 52 -7.70 -0.61 7.66
N GLN A 53 -8.82 -0.51 6.92
CA GLN A 53 -9.77 -1.64 6.83
C GLN A 53 -9.16 -2.87 6.17
N LEU A 54 -8.32 -2.67 5.16
CA LEU A 54 -7.73 -3.77 4.38
C LEU A 54 -6.53 -4.41 5.07
N PHE A 55 -5.68 -3.60 5.71
CA PHE A 55 -4.39 -4.07 6.21
C PHE A 55 -4.24 -3.96 7.73
N GLY A 56 -5.13 -3.21 8.41
CA GLY A 56 -5.14 -3.06 9.85
C GLY A 56 -3.81 -2.56 10.39
N GLU A 57 -3.31 -3.23 11.44
CA GLU A 57 -2.03 -2.93 12.09
C GLU A 57 -0.82 -3.01 11.16
N LYS A 58 -0.94 -3.71 10.01
CA LYS A 58 0.13 -3.80 9.01
C LYS A 58 0.25 -2.56 8.12
N THR A 59 -0.65 -1.58 8.25
CA THR A 59 -0.65 -0.37 7.40
C THR A 59 0.70 0.35 7.45
N GLU A 60 1.23 0.55 8.64
CA GLU A 60 2.53 1.24 8.83
C GLU A 60 3.69 0.43 8.24
N GLU A 61 3.72 -0.89 8.51
CA GLU A 61 4.73 -1.80 7.99
C GLU A 61 4.74 -1.78 6.45
N ILE A 62 3.56 -1.81 5.82
CA ILE A 62 3.43 -1.80 4.36
C ILE A 62 3.93 -0.47 3.77
N ILE A 63 3.57 0.68 4.37
CA ILE A 63 4.05 1.99 3.89
C ILE A 63 5.58 2.04 3.97
N ASN A 64 6.16 1.65 5.10
CA ASN A 64 7.60 1.64 5.29
C ASN A 64 8.30 0.67 4.32
N GLU A 65 7.84 -0.57 4.20
CA GLU A 65 8.39 -1.55 3.26
C GLU A 65 8.33 -1.04 1.82
N LEU A 66 7.24 -0.39 1.40
CA LEU A 66 7.09 0.13 0.04
C LEU A 66 8.02 1.31 -0.25
N ASN A 67 8.24 2.19 0.73
CA ASN A 67 9.20 3.29 0.59
C ASN A 67 10.65 2.77 0.58
N GLU A 68 10.99 1.82 1.46
CA GLU A 68 12.30 1.16 1.48
C GLU A 68 12.58 0.40 0.18
N ALA A 69 11.56 -0.20 -0.44
CA ALA A 69 11.64 -0.90 -1.72
C ALA A 69 12.23 -0.08 -2.85
N LEU A 70 11.95 1.22 -2.83
CA LEU A 70 12.21 2.17 -3.91
C LEU A 70 13.44 3.03 -3.62
N ALA A 71 13.83 3.13 -2.34
CA ALA A 71 15.10 3.71 -1.94
C ALA A 71 16.31 2.79 -2.24
N ALA A 72 16.09 1.50 -2.51
CA ALA A 72 17.11 0.48 -2.78
C ALA A 72 17.27 0.16 -4.27
#